data_AF-A0AA38S7E8-F1
#
_entry.id   AF-A0AA38S7E8-F1
#
_cell.length_a   1.000
_cell.length_b   1.000
_cell.length_c   1.000
_cell.angle_alpha   90.00
_cell.angle_beta   90.00
_cell.angle_gamma   90.00
#
_symmetry.space_group_name_H-M   'P 1'
#
loop_
_entity.id
_entity.type
_entity.pdbx_description
1 polymer ?
#
loop_
_entity_poly.entity_id
_entity_poly.type
_entity_poly.pdbx_seq_one_letter_code
_entity_poly.pdbx_strand_id
1 'polypeptide(L)'
;MDQSAMKPAAPVPHVIHHELLTIAKAIPDGYVTSNIEFLQADAYELPFADEMFDITRYHQPGGVVAAREGDYETECVWPEIPDLLKFHDLIAQFLQLPRGSPIAGRPLLPWAVRAGAKRGQIIETKEDASLEMMHGEIIIQK
;
A
#
# COMPACT_ATOMS: atom_id res chain seq x y z
N MET A 1 -17.53 23.24 -11.19
CA MET A 1 -17.85 22.72 -9.86
C MET A 1 -17.39 23.77 -8.86
N ASP A 2 -18.28 24.15 -7.94
CA ASP A 2 -18.00 25.13 -6.90
C ASP A 2 -17.08 24.51 -5.84
N GLN A 3 -15.83 24.96 -5.78
CA GLN A 3 -14.82 24.48 -4.83
C GLN A 3 -15.03 25.03 -3.41
N SER A 4 -15.93 26.01 -3.22
CA SER A 4 -16.18 26.64 -1.91
C SER A 4 -17.01 25.80 -0.94
N ALA A 5 -17.59 24.68 -1.42
CA ALA A 5 -18.40 23.76 -0.62
C ALA A 5 -17.63 22.50 -0.12
N MET A 6 -16.34 22.35 -0.46
CA MET A 6 -15.53 21.24 0.07
C MET A 6 -15.14 21.56 1.52
N LYS A 7 -15.76 20.82 2.45
CA LYS A 7 -15.33 20.77 3.85
C LYS A 7 -13.82 20.51 3.88
N PRO A 8 -13.01 21.23 4.69
CA PRO A 8 -11.57 20.96 4.75
C PRO A 8 -11.38 19.48 5.10
N ALA A 9 -10.64 18.77 4.25
CA ALA A 9 -10.37 17.37 4.46
C ALA A 9 -9.67 17.20 5.81
N ALA A 10 -10.14 16.25 6.62
CA ALA A 10 -9.46 15.90 7.87
C ALA A 10 -8.00 15.52 7.58
N PRO A 11 -7.07 15.73 8.54
CA PRO A 11 -5.69 15.27 8.40
C PRO A 11 -5.66 13.78 8.09
N VAL A 12 -4.95 13.40 7.03
CA VAL A 12 -4.77 11.98 6.66
C VAL A 12 -3.41 11.52 7.19
N PRO A 13 -3.40 10.69 8.25
CA PRO A 13 -2.15 10.21 8.82
C PRO A 13 -1.46 9.23 7.88
N HIS A 14 -0.17 9.43 7.69
CA HIS A 14 0.71 8.51 7.01
C HIS A 14 1.73 7.97 8.02
N VAL A 15 1.68 6.67 8.26
CA VAL A 15 2.62 5.96 9.14
C VAL A 15 3.84 5.57 8.33
N ILE A 16 5.00 6.08 8.71
CA ILE A 16 6.26 5.86 7.97
C ILE A 16 7.37 5.47 8.96
N HIS A 17 8.24 4.54 8.54
CA HIS A 17 9.45 4.18 9.29
C HIS A 17 10.34 5.40 9.56
N HIS A 18 11.01 5.42 10.71
CA HIS A 18 11.71 6.60 11.26
C HIS A 18 12.71 7.25 10.28
N GLU A 19 13.44 6.44 9.50
CA GLU A 19 14.45 6.95 8.58
C GLU A 19 13.87 7.69 7.37
N LEU A 20 12.62 7.36 7.00
CA LEU A 20 11.94 7.96 5.86
C LEU A 20 11.10 9.18 6.24
N LEU A 21 10.83 9.38 7.55
CA LEU A 21 10.03 10.52 8.02
C LEU A 21 10.68 11.86 7.66
N THR A 22 12.01 11.94 7.74
CA THR A 22 12.78 13.13 7.35
C THR A 22 12.63 13.43 5.86
N ILE A 23 12.67 12.39 5.02
CA ILE A 23 12.49 12.52 3.57
C ILE A 23 11.07 12.99 3.25
N ALA A 24 10.06 12.37 3.87
CA ALA A 24 8.66 12.72 3.66
C ALA A 24 8.34 14.17 4.06
N LYS A 25 8.88 14.64 5.20
CA LYS A 25 8.72 16.04 5.66
C LYS A 25 9.50 17.06 4.83
N ALA A 26 10.49 16.61 4.06
CA ALA A 26 11.27 17.47 3.17
C ALA A 26 10.62 17.63 1.78
N ILE A 27 9.52 16.92 1.49
CA ILE A 27 8.80 17.08 0.22
C ILE A 27 8.16 18.49 0.20
N PRO A 28 8.41 19.31 -0.83
CA PRO A 28 7.86 20.66 -0.90
C PRO A 28 6.32 20.67 -0.95
N ASP A 29 5.70 21.67 -0.33
CA ASP A 29 4.23 21.86 -0.23
C ASP A 29 3.49 21.87 -1.58
N GLY A 30 4.19 22.05 -2.71
CA GLY A 30 3.60 21.97 -4.06
C GLY A 30 3.34 20.54 -4.56
N TYR A 31 3.89 19.53 -3.88
CA TYR A 31 3.77 18.11 -4.23
C TYR A 31 2.92 17.30 -3.23
N VAL A 32 2.55 17.93 -2.11
CA VAL A 32 1.81 17.30 -1.00
C VAL A 32 0.63 18.21 -0.69
N THR A 33 -0.55 17.64 -0.49
CA THR A 33 -1.73 18.43 -0.10
C THR A 33 -1.60 18.86 1.36
N SER A 34 -2.13 20.04 1.70
CA SER A 34 -2.01 20.64 3.04
C SER A 34 -2.71 19.87 4.16
N ASN A 35 -3.41 18.79 3.85
CA ASN A 35 -4.18 17.95 4.78
C ASN A 35 -3.47 16.62 5.11
N ILE A 36 -2.15 16.57 5.02
CA ILE A 36 -1.36 15.37 5.32
C ILE A 36 -0.60 15.54 6.62
N GLU A 37 -0.68 14.54 7.49
CA GLU A 37 0.10 14.47 8.73
C GLU A 37 1.00 13.23 8.69
N PHE A 38 2.30 13.42 8.94
CA PHE A 38 3.27 12.33 8.99
C PHE A 38 3.61 12.00 10.45
N LEU A 39 3.42 10.74 10.82
CA LEU A 39 3.80 10.22 12.13
C LEU A 39 4.54 8.90 12.01
N GLN A 40 5.34 8.63 13.03
CA GLN A 40 5.98 7.33 13.21
C GLN A 40 5.11 6.49 14.14
N ALA A 41 4.79 5.27 13.72
CA ALA A 41 4.06 4.29 14.51
C ALA A 41 4.41 2.86 14.06
N ASP A 42 4.09 1.86 14.89
CA ASP A 42 4.11 0.46 14.49
C ASP A 42 2.84 0.15 13.67
N ALA A 43 2.99 -0.44 12.50
CA ALA A 43 1.87 -0.82 11.64
C ALA A 43 1.01 -1.96 12.22
N TYR A 44 1.55 -2.74 13.17
CA TYR A 44 0.85 -3.80 13.89
C TYR A 44 0.19 -3.32 15.19
N GLU A 45 0.60 -2.16 15.72
CA GLU A 45 0.11 -1.58 16.96
C GLU A 45 -0.08 -0.06 16.78
N LEU A 46 -1.13 0.29 16.03
CA LEU A 46 -1.41 1.68 15.68
C LEU A 46 -1.87 2.47 16.92
N PRO A 47 -1.42 3.73 17.10
CA PRO A 47 -1.81 4.60 18.22
C PRO A 47 -3.16 5.29 17.97
N PHE A 48 -4.07 4.63 17.26
CA PHE A 48 -5.38 5.16 16.88
C PHE A 48 -6.48 4.29 17.48
N ALA A 49 -7.56 4.92 17.91
CA ALA A 49 -8.76 4.19 18.28
C ALA A 49 -9.32 3.44 17.06
N ASP A 50 -10.05 2.36 17.31
CA ASP A 50 -10.83 1.68 16.28
C ASP A 50 -11.84 2.65 15.64
N GLU A 51 -12.20 2.41 14.37
CA GLU A 51 -13.16 3.24 13.61
C GLU A 51 -12.77 4.73 13.47
N MET A 52 -11.51 5.09 13.73
CA MET A 52 -11.04 6.47 13.63
C MET A 52 -10.97 6.98 12.18
N PHE A 53 -10.84 6.07 11.20
CA PHE A 53 -10.70 6.42 9.78
C PHE A 53 -11.73 5.71 8.91
N ASP A 54 -12.32 6.46 7.96
CA ASP A 54 -13.25 5.92 6.95
C ASP A 54 -12.56 4.94 5.98
N ILE A 55 -11.29 5.22 5.63
CA ILE A 55 -10.48 4.45 4.69
C ILE A 55 -9.09 4.24 5.28
N THR A 56 -8.60 3.01 5.25
CA THR A 56 -7.30 2.60 5.80
C THR A 56 -6.58 1.68 4.83
N ARG A 57 -5.24 1.70 4.84
CA ARG A 57 -4.44 0.61 4.24
C ARG A 57 -4.19 -0.56 5.21
N TYR A 58 -4.35 -0.30 6.49
CA TYR A 58 -4.11 -1.27 7.57
C TYR A 58 -5.43 -1.61 8.26
N HIS A 59 -5.50 -2.77 8.91
CA HIS A 59 -6.74 -3.19 9.55
C HIS A 59 -7.10 -2.28 10.73
N GLN A 60 -8.19 -1.52 10.60
CA GLN A 60 -8.97 -1.04 11.74
C GLN A 60 -10.36 -1.67 11.72
N PRO A 61 -10.97 -1.99 12.87
CA PRO A 61 -12.39 -2.33 12.94
C PRO A 61 -13.23 -1.20 12.33
N GLY A 62 -14.26 -1.57 11.53
CA GLY A 62 -15.05 -0.64 10.70
C GLY A 62 -14.30 -0.06 9.49
N GLY A 63 -15.02 0.64 8.62
CA GLY A 63 -14.46 1.35 7.47
C GLY A 63 -14.05 0.47 6.27
N VAL A 64 -13.32 1.09 5.34
CA VAL A 64 -12.83 0.44 4.11
C VAL A 64 -11.34 0.16 4.23
N VAL A 65 -10.89 -1.04 3.83
CA VAL A 65 -9.46 -1.38 3.72
C VAL A 65 -9.06 -1.47 2.26
N ALA A 66 -8.06 -0.70 1.82
CA ALA A 66 -7.46 -0.82 0.49
C ALA A 66 -6.06 -1.43 0.60
N ALA A 67 -5.81 -2.52 -0.13
CA ALA A 67 -4.50 -3.17 -0.19
C ALA A 67 -4.03 -3.24 -1.64
N ARG A 68 -2.80 -2.77 -1.87
CA ARG A 68 -2.10 -2.86 -3.17
C ARG A 68 -0.72 -3.45 -2.92
N GLU A 69 -0.35 -4.45 -3.70
CA GLU A 69 0.93 -5.13 -3.57
C GLU A 69 1.45 -5.64 -4.91
N GLY A 70 2.78 -5.67 -5.07
CA GLY A 70 3.45 -6.12 -6.28
C GLY A 70 3.65 -7.64 -6.35
N ASP A 71 3.86 -8.12 -7.57
CA ASP A 71 4.33 -9.46 -7.86
C ASP A 71 5.72 -9.37 -8.50
N TYR A 72 6.75 -9.42 -7.65
CA TYR A 72 8.16 -9.22 -7.98
C TYR A 72 8.66 -10.25 -9.01
N GLU A 73 8.07 -11.45 -9.05
CA GLU A 73 8.45 -12.46 -10.04
C GLU A 73 8.00 -12.11 -11.47
N THR A 74 7.11 -11.13 -11.62
CA THR A 74 6.60 -10.67 -12.92
C THR A 74 7.32 -9.43 -13.44
N GLU A 75 8.32 -8.93 -12.71
CA GLU A 75 9.09 -7.77 -13.13
C GLU A 75 9.95 -8.10 -14.37
N CYS A 76 9.92 -7.19 -15.35
CA CYS A 76 10.80 -7.26 -16.51
C CYS A 76 12.09 -6.50 -16.20
N VAL A 77 13.24 -7.17 -16.37
CA VAL A 77 14.55 -6.55 -16.23
C VAL A 77 15.07 -6.15 -17.61
N TRP A 78 15.32 -4.85 -17.83
CA TRP A 78 15.91 -4.35 -19.07
C TRP A 78 16.91 -3.21 -18.81
N PRO A 79 18.09 -3.21 -19.45
CA PRO A 79 18.64 -4.29 -20.28
C PRO A 79 19.02 -5.51 -19.45
N GLU A 80 19.00 -6.69 -20.07
CA GLU A 80 19.35 -7.98 -19.43
C GLU A 80 20.87 -8.16 -19.24
N ILE A 81 21.52 -7.18 -18.61
CA ILE A 81 22.94 -7.27 -18.29
C ILE A 81 23.15 -8.15 -17.05
N PRO A 82 24.24 -8.95 -17.00
CA PRO A 82 24.42 -9.94 -15.93
C PRO A 82 24.34 -9.40 -14.51
N ASP A 83 24.89 -8.20 -14.27
CA ASP A 83 24.90 -7.58 -12.93
C ASP A 83 23.49 -7.18 -12.48
N LEU A 84 22.64 -6.71 -13.40
CA LEU A 84 21.28 -6.31 -13.09
C LEU A 84 20.39 -7.53 -12.84
N LEU A 85 20.55 -8.60 -13.63
CA LEU A 85 19.87 -9.88 -13.38
C LEU A 85 20.25 -10.45 -12.02
N LYS A 86 21.56 -10.44 -11.69
CA LYS A 86 22.05 -10.90 -10.39
C LYS A 86 21.51 -10.06 -9.23
N PHE A 87 21.40 -8.75 -9.41
CA PHE A 87 20.81 -7.86 -8.41
C PHE A 87 19.31 -8.17 -8.21
N HIS A 88 18.56 -8.33 -9.29
CA HIS A 88 17.15 -8.70 -9.24
C HIS A 88 16.94 -10.04 -8.50
N ASP A 89 17.74 -11.06 -8.81
CA ASP A 89 17.71 -12.37 -8.13
C ASP A 89 18.02 -12.25 -6.63
N LEU A 90 18.95 -11.37 -6.26
CA LEU A 90 19.28 -11.09 -4.86
C LEU A 90 18.10 -10.45 -4.12
N ILE A 91 17.43 -9.48 -4.74
CA ILE A 91 16.24 -8.85 -4.15
C ILE A 91 15.10 -9.87 -4.01
N ALA A 92 14.84 -10.70 -5.03
CA ALA A 92 13.84 -11.75 -4.94
C ALA A 92 14.12 -12.73 -3.78
N GLN A 93 15.38 -13.09 -3.53
CA GLN A 93 15.77 -13.90 -2.38
C GLN A 93 15.57 -13.17 -1.05
N PHE A 94 15.90 -11.89 -0.98
CA PHE A 94 15.71 -11.08 0.22
C PHE A 94 14.21 -10.93 0.56
N LEU A 95 13.36 -10.75 -0.44
CA LEU A 95 11.90 -10.65 -0.28
C LEU A 95 11.27 -11.97 0.21
N GLN A 96 11.96 -13.12 0.08
CA GLN A 96 11.52 -14.42 0.61
C GLN A 96 11.87 -14.63 2.09
N LEU A 97 12.62 -13.72 2.72
CA LEU A 97 12.94 -13.82 4.14
C LEU A 97 11.66 -13.81 5.00
N PRO A 98 11.73 -14.30 6.26
CA PRO A 98 10.55 -14.40 7.12
C PRO A 98 9.76 -13.10 7.20
N ARG A 99 8.42 -13.20 7.03
CA ARG A 99 7.46 -12.09 6.95
C ARG A 99 7.47 -11.29 5.65
N GLY A 100 8.33 -11.63 4.68
CA GLY A 100 8.27 -11.15 3.30
C GLY A 100 7.58 -12.14 2.35
N SER A 101 7.21 -11.65 1.18
CA SER A 101 6.79 -12.49 0.05
C SER A 101 7.03 -11.74 -1.26
N PRO A 102 7.80 -12.27 -2.21
CA PRO A 102 8.00 -11.63 -3.52
C PRO A 102 6.72 -11.63 -4.37
N ILE A 103 5.74 -12.46 -4.03
CA ILE A 103 4.51 -12.66 -4.82
C ILE A 103 3.26 -12.16 -4.10
N ALA A 104 3.40 -11.19 -3.19
CA ALA A 104 2.31 -10.82 -2.29
C ALA A 104 1.10 -10.15 -2.99
N GLY A 105 1.26 -9.69 -4.24
CA GLY A 105 0.16 -9.22 -5.09
C GLY A 105 -0.86 -10.30 -5.48
N ARG A 106 -0.42 -11.49 -5.93
CA ARG A 106 -1.33 -12.53 -6.44
C ARG A 106 -2.30 -13.13 -5.39
N PRO A 107 -1.96 -13.28 -4.09
CA PRO A 107 -2.85 -13.87 -3.10
C PRO A 107 -3.66 -12.84 -2.29
N LEU A 108 -3.71 -11.55 -2.64
CA LEU A 108 -4.47 -10.56 -1.87
C LEU A 108 -5.94 -10.97 -1.65
N LEU A 109 -6.60 -11.46 -2.70
CA LEU A 109 -7.97 -11.95 -2.59
C LEU A 109 -8.13 -13.13 -1.62
N PRO A 110 -7.43 -14.27 -1.79
CA PRO A 110 -7.55 -15.38 -0.85
C PRO A 110 -7.09 -15.01 0.57
N TRP A 111 -6.15 -14.06 0.73
CA TRP A 111 -5.76 -13.54 2.05
C TRP A 111 -6.88 -12.74 2.70
N ALA A 112 -7.58 -11.87 1.96
CA ALA A 112 -8.73 -11.13 2.48
C ALA A 112 -9.84 -12.07 2.96
N VAL A 113 -10.14 -13.11 2.19
CA VAL A 113 -11.13 -14.14 2.57
C VAL A 113 -10.68 -14.88 3.84
N ARG A 114 -9.41 -15.27 3.92
CA ARG A 114 -8.86 -15.92 5.13
C ARG A 114 -8.87 -15.01 6.35
N ALA A 115 -8.76 -13.69 6.15
CA ALA A 115 -8.89 -12.68 7.20
C ALA A 115 -10.36 -12.39 7.60
N GLY A 116 -11.34 -13.06 6.98
CA GLY A 116 -12.75 -12.97 7.33
C GLY A 116 -13.59 -12.05 6.43
N ALA A 117 -13.02 -11.46 5.38
CA ALA A 117 -13.78 -10.67 4.42
C ALA A 117 -14.71 -11.58 3.60
N LYS A 118 -15.98 -11.17 3.45
CA LYS A 118 -16.93 -11.87 2.57
C LYS A 118 -16.68 -11.45 1.13
N ARG A 119 -16.89 -12.36 0.17
CA ARG A 119 -16.63 -12.05 -1.25
C ARG A 119 -17.41 -10.82 -1.76
N GLY A 120 -18.64 -10.62 -1.31
CA GLY A 120 -19.45 -9.44 -1.69
C GLY A 120 -18.95 -8.11 -1.14
N GLN A 121 -17.99 -8.12 -0.21
CA GLN A 121 -17.35 -6.93 0.34
C GLN A 121 -16.08 -6.53 -0.43
N ILE A 122 -15.62 -7.37 -1.36
CA ILE A 122 -14.32 -7.19 -2.03
C ILE A 122 -14.53 -6.66 -3.44
N ILE A 123 -13.94 -5.52 -3.73
CA ILE A 123 -13.82 -4.96 -5.08
C ILE A 123 -12.37 -5.19 -5.52
N GLU A 124 -12.18 -5.89 -6.63
CA GLU A 124 -10.88 -5.98 -7.30
C GLU A 124 -10.77 -4.85 -8.31
N THR A 125 -9.72 -4.05 -8.20
CA THR A 125 -9.33 -3.11 -9.23
C THR A 125 -8.15 -3.73 -9.97
N LYS A 126 -8.31 -3.97 -11.27
CA LYS A 126 -7.19 -4.36 -12.12
C LYS A 126 -6.69 -3.12 -12.81
N GLU A 127 -5.42 -2.80 -12.61
CA GLU A 127 -4.72 -1.88 -13.48
C GLU A 127 -4.51 -2.60 -14.83
N ASP A 128 -4.81 -1.94 -15.94
CA ASP A 128 -4.55 -2.48 -17.28
C ASP A 128 -3.03 -2.49 -17.46
N ALA A 129 -2.41 -3.62 -17.13
CA ALA A 129 -0.96 -3.77 -17.03
C ALA A 129 -0.32 -3.76 -18.43
N SER A 130 -0.15 -2.55 -18.98
CA SER A 130 0.73 -2.31 -20.11
C SER A 130 2.19 -2.42 -19.61
N LEU A 131 2.77 -3.61 -19.70
CA LEU A 131 4.21 -3.90 -19.65
C LEU A 131 4.96 -3.67 -18.32
N GLU A 132 4.32 -3.13 -17.29
CA GLU A 132 4.90 -2.92 -15.96
C GLU A 132 4.27 -3.90 -14.96
N MET A 133 5.13 -4.54 -14.16
CA MET A 133 4.88 -5.45 -13.02
C MET A 133 3.41 -5.71 -12.66
N MET A 134 3.02 -6.99 -12.51
CA MET A 134 1.65 -7.30 -12.07
C MET A 134 1.45 -6.84 -10.63
N HIS A 135 0.40 -6.04 -10.42
CA HIS A 135 -0.04 -5.61 -9.10
C HIS A 135 -1.37 -6.27 -8.77
N GLY A 136 -1.51 -6.73 -7.53
CA GLY A 136 -2.81 -7.00 -6.95
C GLY A 136 -3.34 -5.73 -6.28
N GLU A 137 -4.60 -5.39 -6.49
CA GLU A 137 -5.27 -4.34 -5.72
C GLU A 137 -6.69 -4.79 -5.35
N ILE A 138 -7.03 -4.64 -4.06
CA ILE A 138 -8.36 -4.92 -3.54
C ILE A 138 -8.82 -3.84 -2.58
N ILE A 139 -10.12 -3.60 -2.59
CA ILE A 139 -10.83 -2.76 -1.64
C ILE A 139 -11.84 -3.64 -0.89
N ILE A 140 -11.77 -3.65 0.44
CA ILE A 140 -12.62 -4.44 1.32
C ILE A 140 -13.54 -3.48 2.10
N GLN A 141 -14.85 -3.61 1.91
CA GLN A 141 -15.86 -2.86 2.67
C GLN A 141 -16.25 -3.67 3.92
N LYS A 142 -15.91 -3.22 5.13
CA LYS A 142 -16.24 -3.94 6.36
C LYS A 142 -17.69 -3.76 6.78
#